data_AF-A0A6C0Q676-F1
#
_entry.id   AF-A0A6C0Q676-F1
#
_cell.length_a   1.000
_cell.length_b   1.000
_cell.length_c   1.000
_cell.angle_alpha   90.00
_cell.angle_beta   90.00
_cell.angle_gamma   90.00
#
_symmetry.space_group_name_H-M   'P 1'
#
loop_
_entity.id
_entity.type
_entity.pdbx_description
1 polymer ?
#
loop_
_entity_poly.entity_id
_entity_poly.type
_entity_poly.pdbx_seq_one_letter_code
_entity_poly.pdbx_strand_id
1 'polypeptide(L)'
;MRKRLSSLVVAAAAAAVIVVPAAASPAGATASAVGASCSVTGASGSGSWVFASRTRLNSVVLKITDTAADGHHVAIQLQTVRGSGASHLWMLHHEYGGKGASHTWNTTATDSLGIKYAYIEAFVMEGNDVIRSCGDNSIANPYY
;
A
#
# COMPACT_ATOMS: atom_id res chain seq x y z
N MET A 1 42.98 77.16 -3.45
CA MET A 1 42.47 77.26 -2.06
C MET A 1 41.18 76.45 -1.96
N ARG A 2 41.21 75.27 -1.33
CA ARG A 2 40.64 74.95 0.00
C ARG A 2 39.10 74.87 0.04
N LYS A 3 38.64 73.63 0.28
CA LYS A 3 37.26 73.09 0.47
C LYS A 3 36.36 73.92 1.41
N ARG A 4 35.04 73.91 1.14
CA ARG A 4 33.92 74.08 2.10
C ARG A 4 32.70 73.28 1.59
N LEU A 5 32.29 72.20 2.27
CA LEU A 5 31.14 72.04 3.22
C LEU A 5 29.77 72.15 2.51
N SER A 6 29.11 71.03 2.18
CA SER A 6 28.11 70.29 3.00
C SER A 6 26.71 70.88 2.93
N SER A 7 25.74 70.16 2.34
CA SER A 7 24.38 69.95 2.89
C SER A 7 23.54 69.02 2.02
N LEU A 8 22.83 68.11 2.70
CA LEU A 8 21.94 67.08 2.20
C LEU A 8 20.65 67.66 1.62
N VAL A 9 20.09 67.03 0.57
CA VAL A 9 18.65 67.02 0.31
C VAL A 9 18.19 65.60 0.02
N VAL A 10 17.14 65.25 0.75
CA VAL A 10 16.38 64.01 0.87
C VAL A 10 15.58 63.69 -0.39
N ALA A 11 15.51 62.42 -0.78
CA ALA A 11 14.30 61.82 -1.34
C ALA A 11 14.39 60.27 -1.24
N ALA A 12 13.90 59.74 -0.13
CA ALA A 12 13.63 58.32 0.01
C ALA A 12 12.40 57.95 -0.84
N ALA A 13 12.55 57.09 -1.83
CA ALA A 13 11.45 56.39 -2.47
C ALA A 13 11.51 54.93 -2.00
N ALA A 14 10.85 54.63 -0.88
CA ALA A 14 10.64 53.26 -0.42
C ALA A 14 9.59 52.62 -1.34
N ALA A 15 10.05 51.87 -2.35
CA ALA A 15 9.18 50.97 -3.10
C ALA A 15 8.83 49.78 -2.19
N ALA A 16 7.63 49.81 -1.60
CA ALA A 16 7.08 48.68 -0.87
C ALA A 16 6.79 47.54 -1.85
N VAL A 17 7.75 46.62 -2.00
CA VAL A 17 7.51 45.33 -2.66
C VAL A 17 6.60 44.52 -1.73
N ILE A 18 5.33 44.42 -2.10
CA ILE A 18 4.37 43.51 -1.47
C ILE A 18 4.82 42.09 -1.82
N VAL A 19 5.55 41.46 -0.91
CA VAL A 19 5.87 40.04 -1.00
C VAL A 19 4.59 39.27 -0.66
N VAL A 20 3.87 38.83 -1.70
CA VAL A 20 2.78 37.88 -1.52
C VAL A 20 3.41 36.56 -1.07
N PRO A 21 3.14 36.04 0.14
CA PRO A 21 3.55 34.69 0.47
C PRO A 21 2.78 33.74 -0.45
N ALA A 22 3.49 33.10 -1.37
CA ALA A 22 2.95 31.96 -2.10
C ALA A 22 2.65 30.88 -1.06
N ALA A 23 1.38 30.74 -0.70
CA ALA A 23 0.91 29.63 0.10
C ALA A 23 1.15 28.36 -0.73
N ALA A 24 2.25 27.67 -0.46
CA ALA A 24 2.45 26.32 -0.93
C ALA A 24 1.38 25.46 -0.26
N SER A 25 0.30 25.19 -0.98
CA SER A 25 -0.68 24.18 -0.55
C SER A 25 0.10 22.88 -0.31
N PRO A 26 -0.12 22.17 0.81
CA PRO A 26 0.51 20.89 1.02
C PRO A 26 0.15 19.98 -0.15
N ALA A 27 1.16 19.51 -0.87
CA ALA A 27 0.98 18.45 -1.85
C ALA A 27 0.46 17.23 -1.09
N GLY A 28 -0.83 16.93 -1.23
CA GLY A 28 -1.42 15.72 -0.68
C GLY A 28 -0.73 14.53 -1.33
N ALA A 29 0.16 13.86 -0.58
CA ALA A 29 0.78 12.62 -1.04
C ALA A 29 -0.34 11.58 -1.22
N THR A 30 -0.68 11.27 -2.47
CA THR A 30 -1.53 10.14 -2.77
C THR A 30 -0.77 8.88 -2.38
N ALA A 31 -1.29 8.15 -1.38
CA ALA A 31 -0.72 6.87 -1.01
C ALA A 31 -0.71 5.96 -2.25
N SER A 32 0.47 5.52 -2.66
CA SER A 32 0.65 4.66 -3.83
C SER A 32 0.27 3.22 -3.49
N ALA A 33 -0.28 2.50 -4.47
CA ALA A 33 -0.55 1.09 -4.31
C ALA A 33 0.77 0.33 -4.18
N VAL A 34 0.83 -0.58 -3.21
CA VAL A 34 1.90 -1.56 -3.05
C VAL A 34 1.39 -2.92 -3.48
N GLY A 35 2.29 -3.82 -3.85
CA GLY A 35 1.94 -5.15 -4.32
C GLY A 35 2.84 -6.24 -3.77
N ALA A 36 2.26 -7.42 -3.61
CA ALA A 36 2.92 -8.64 -3.19
C ALA A 36 2.55 -9.79 -4.15
N SER A 37 3.46 -10.72 -4.37
CA SER A 37 3.20 -11.88 -5.23
C SER A 37 4.00 -13.09 -4.78
N CYS A 38 3.41 -14.26 -4.92
CA CYS A 38 4.13 -15.50 -4.68
C CYS A 38 3.64 -16.59 -5.64
N SER A 39 4.48 -17.59 -5.86
CA SER A 39 4.10 -18.76 -6.63
C SER A 39 4.65 -20.02 -5.98
N VAL A 40 3.86 -21.08 -6.05
CA VAL A 40 4.22 -22.44 -5.67
C VAL A 40 3.72 -23.37 -6.77
N THR A 41 4.28 -24.57 -6.92
CA THR A 41 3.75 -25.53 -7.88
C THR A 41 2.24 -25.74 -7.62
N GLY A 42 1.40 -25.46 -8.61
CA GLY A 42 -0.06 -25.52 -8.52
C GLY A 42 -0.75 -24.17 -8.37
N ALA A 43 -0.11 -23.13 -7.83
CA ALA A 43 -0.75 -21.83 -7.61
C ALA A 43 0.17 -20.63 -7.85
N SER A 44 -0.38 -19.57 -8.45
CA SER A 44 0.26 -18.25 -8.52
C SER A 44 -0.67 -17.18 -7.97
N GLY A 45 -0.25 -16.52 -6.89
CA GLY A 45 -1.02 -15.50 -6.18
C GLY A 45 -0.39 -14.11 -6.29
N SER A 46 -1.23 -13.08 -6.34
CA SER A 46 -0.80 -11.69 -6.25
C SER A 46 -1.83 -10.85 -5.49
N GLY A 47 -1.35 -9.85 -4.76
CA GLY A 47 -2.15 -8.88 -4.04
C GLY A 47 -1.66 -7.47 -4.29
N SER A 48 -2.55 -6.50 -4.28
CA SER A 48 -2.19 -5.08 -4.23
C SER A 48 -3.14 -4.30 -3.34
N TRP A 49 -2.67 -3.24 -2.70
CA TRP A 49 -3.48 -2.41 -1.80
C TRP A 49 -2.87 -1.03 -1.60
N VAL A 50 -3.69 -0.13 -1.08
CA VAL A 50 -3.25 1.20 -0.63
C VAL A 50 -3.40 1.27 0.88
N PHE A 51 -2.31 1.54 1.60
CA PHE A 51 -2.40 1.91 3.01
C PHE A 51 -3.12 3.26 3.09
N ALA A 52 -4.29 3.30 3.74
CA ALA A 52 -5.08 4.52 3.89
C ALA A 52 -4.88 5.18 5.26
N SER A 53 -4.51 4.39 6.26
CA SER A 53 -4.19 4.85 7.62
C SER A 53 -3.43 3.74 8.38
N ARG A 54 -3.14 3.99 9.65
CA ARG A 54 -2.63 2.97 10.59
C ARG A 54 -3.56 1.75 10.71
N THR A 55 -4.85 1.89 10.42
CA THR A 55 -5.87 0.86 10.70
C THR A 55 -6.58 0.34 9.45
N ARG A 56 -6.26 0.86 8.25
CA ARG A 56 -7.06 0.58 7.05
C ARG A 56 -6.23 0.39 5.78
N LEU A 57 -6.58 -0.65 5.03
CA LEU A 57 -6.19 -0.86 3.64
C LEU A 57 -7.39 -0.61 2.72
N ASN A 58 -7.18 0.22 1.70
CA ASN A 58 -8.14 0.45 0.63
C ASN A 58 -7.73 -0.28 -0.64
N SER A 59 -8.71 -0.50 -1.52
CA SER A 59 -8.49 -1.06 -2.86
C SER A 59 -7.65 -2.34 -2.81
N VAL A 60 -7.97 -3.24 -1.87
CA VAL A 60 -7.27 -4.53 -1.76
C VAL A 60 -7.73 -5.38 -2.94
N VAL A 61 -6.84 -5.65 -3.87
CA VAL A 61 -7.06 -6.52 -5.02
C VAL A 61 -6.29 -7.80 -4.80
N LEU A 62 -6.96 -8.94 -4.74
CA LEU A 62 -6.35 -10.27 -4.62
C LEU A 62 -6.64 -11.05 -5.90
N LYS A 63 -5.63 -11.71 -6.46
CA LYS A 63 -5.76 -12.57 -7.63
C LYS A 63 -5.04 -13.89 -7.38
N ILE A 64 -5.70 -14.97 -7.75
CA ILE A 64 -5.11 -16.32 -7.75
C ILE A 64 -5.29 -16.93 -9.14
N THR A 65 -4.32 -17.73 -9.54
CA THR A 65 -4.38 -18.54 -10.76
C THR A 65 -3.95 -19.96 -10.42
N ASP A 66 -4.78 -20.94 -10.81
CA ASP A 66 -4.39 -22.35 -10.77
C ASP A 66 -3.45 -22.62 -11.95
N THR A 67 -2.29 -23.21 -11.67
CA THR A 67 -1.24 -23.44 -12.66
C THR A 67 -1.04 -24.92 -13.00
N ALA A 68 -1.70 -25.84 -12.30
CA ALA A 68 -1.51 -27.28 -12.47
C ALA A 68 -2.81 -28.02 -12.75
N ALA A 69 -2.74 -29.13 -13.49
CA ALA A 69 -3.87 -30.03 -13.70
C ALA A 69 -3.71 -31.24 -12.77
N ASP A 70 -3.72 -31.00 -11.46
CA ASP A 70 -3.50 -32.03 -10.41
C ASP A 70 -4.77 -32.40 -9.64
N GLY A 71 -5.91 -31.80 -9.99
CA GLY A 71 -7.22 -32.11 -9.38
C GLY A 71 -7.47 -31.36 -8.07
N HIS A 72 -6.52 -30.54 -7.63
CA HIS A 72 -6.67 -29.66 -6.48
C HIS A 72 -7.32 -28.33 -6.88
N HIS A 73 -7.71 -27.56 -5.89
CA HIS A 73 -8.15 -26.18 -6.09
C HIS A 73 -7.19 -25.22 -5.41
N VAL A 74 -7.27 -23.94 -5.74
CA VAL A 74 -6.35 -22.93 -5.21
C VAL A 74 -7.09 -21.87 -4.41
N ALA A 75 -6.39 -21.26 -3.46
CA ALA A 75 -6.95 -20.18 -2.67
C ALA A 75 -5.93 -19.07 -2.40
N ILE A 76 -6.42 -17.89 -2.03
CA ILE A 76 -5.60 -16.75 -1.62
C ILE A 76 -6.20 -16.06 -0.41
N GLN A 77 -5.34 -15.56 0.48
CA GLN A 77 -5.72 -14.83 1.68
C GLN A 77 -4.84 -13.60 1.86
N LEU A 78 -5.45 -12.47 2.21
CA LEU A 78 -4.72 -11.34 2.79
C LEU A 78 -4.42 -11.67 4.26
N GLN A 79 -3.20 -11.39 4.70
CA GLN A 79 -2.84 -11.43 6.11
C GLN A 79 -2.23 -10.10 6.52
N THR A 80 -2.56 -9.68 7.74
CA THR A 80 -2.01 -8.46 8.33
C THR A 80 -1.42 -8.75 9.69
N VAL A 81 -0.37 -8.02 10.06
CA VAL A 81 0.23 -8.08 11.41
C VAL A 81 -0.12 -6.81 12.14
N ARG A 82 -0.64 -6.94 13.36
CA ARG A 82 -1.01 -5.81 14.21
C ARG A 82 0.21 -5.14 14.84
N GLY A 83 0.01 -3.97 15.44
CA GLY A 83 1.06 -3.29 16.20
C GLY A 83 1.67 -4.13 17.34
N SER A 84 0.87 -5.03 17.93
CA SER A 84 1.31 -6.00 18.95
C SER A 84 2.15 -7.16 18.40
N GLY A 85 2.25 -7.32 17.08
CA GLY A 85 2.87 -8.47 16.44
C GLY A 85 1.93 -9.65 16.18
N ALA A 86 0.67 -9.58 16.63
CA ALA A 86 -0.32 -10.63 16.36
C ALA A 86 -0.83 -10.58 14.90
N SER A 87 -0.92 -11.73 14.25
CA SER A 87 -1.51 -11.85 12.91
C SER A 87 -3.03 -11.79 12.95
N HIS A 88 -3.61 -11.22 11.90
CA HIS A 88 -5.04 -11.25 11.60
C HIS A 88 -5.20 -11.81 10.19
N LEU A 89 -5.85 -12.96 10.11
CA LEU A 89 -6.15 -13.68 8.88
C LEU A 89 -7.49 -13.19 8.34
N TRP A 90 -7.51 -12.66 7.12
CA TRP A 90 -8.73 -12.20 6.48
C TRP A 90 -9.47 -13.36 5.80
N MET A 91 -10.61 -13.09 5.17
CA MET A 91 -11.37 -14.12 4.46
C MET A 91 -10.51 -14.84 3.42
N LEU A 92 -10.57 -16.17 3.43
CA LEU A 92 -9.92 -17.01 2.43
C LEU A 92 -10.78 -17.06 1.17
N HIS A 93 -10.17 -16.85 0.01
CA HIS A 93 -10.85 -16.80 -1.28
C HIS A 93 -10.42 -17.98 -2.16
N HIS A 94 -11.37 -18.80 -2.62
CA HIS A 94 -11.11 -20.02 -3.36
C HIS A 94 -11.42 -19.88 -4.86
N GLU A 95 -10.64 -20.57 -5.69
CA GLU A 95 -10.85 -20.77 -7.13
C GLU A 95 -10.81 -22.26 -7.44
N TYR A 96 -11.89 -22.77 -8.03
CA TYR A 96 -12.16 -24.19 -8.28
C TYR A 96 -12.17 -24.57 -9.77
N GLY A 97 -11.89 -23.63 -10.66
CA GLY A 97 -11.96 -23.83 -12.11
C GLY A 97 -10.86 -24.72 -12.69
N GLY A 98 -9.89 -25.15 -11.89
CA GLY A 98 -8.76 -25.99 -12.31
C GLY A 98 -7.72 -25.23 -13.14
N LYS A 99 -6.77 -25.97 -13.73
CA LYS A 99 -5.63 -25.40 -14.48
C LYS A 99 -6.00 -24.25 -15.42
N GLY A 100 -5.38 -23.10 -15.21
CA GLY A 100 -5.53 -21.89 -16.01
C GLY A 100 -6.69 -20.99 -15.57
N ALA A 101 -7.57 -21.47 -14.70
CA ALA A 101 -8.60 -20.64 -14.09
C ALA A 101 -7.96 -19.57 -13.20
N SER A 102 -8.58 -18.38 -13.21
CA SER A 102 -8.12 -17.27 -12.39
C SER A 102 -9.29 -16.42 -11.94
N HIS A 103 -9.24 -16.01 -10.68
CA HIS A 103 -10.20 -15.08 -10.10
C HIS A 103 -9.51 -13.84 -9.58
N THR A 104 -10.22 -12.72 -9.55
CA THR A 104 -9.79 -11.49 -8.87
C THR A 104 -10.88 -10.98 -7.94
N TRP A 105 -10.52 -10.72 -6.68
CA TRP A 105 -11.39 -10.15 -5.66
C TRP A 105 -10.96 -8.73 -5.34
N ASN A 106 -11.94 -7.83 -5.24
CA ASN A 106 -11.75 -6.45 -4.79
C ASN A 106 -12.40 -6.30 -3.41
N THR A 107 -11.59 -5.94 -2.42
CA THR A 107 -11.96 -5.92 -1.01
C THR A 107 -11.29 -4.74 -0.30
N THR A 108 -11.53 -4.60 1.00
CA THR A 108 -10.84 -3.66 1.89
C THR A 108 -10.56 -4.37 3.22
N ALA A 109 -9.60 -3.87 3.99
CA ALA A 109 -9.28 -4.40 5.31
C ALA A 109 -9.25 -3.27 6.34
N THR A 110 -9.92 -3.44 7.47
CA THR A 110 -9.91 -2.47 8.58
C THR A 110 -9.74 -3.18 9.91
N ASP A 111 -8.64 -2.91 10.61
CA ASP A 111 -8.35 -3.46 11.93
C ASP A 111 -8.17 -2.33 12.94
N SER A 112 -9.06 -2.27 13.94
CA SER A 112 -9.04 -1.23 14.98
C SER A 112 -7.79 -1.28 15.87
N LEU A 113 -7.12 -2.43 15.95
CA LEU A 113 -5.85 -2.62 16.65
C LEU A 113 -4.63 -2.25 15.79
N GLY A 114 -4.89 -1.85 14.55
CA GLY A 114 -3.93 -1.37 13.58
C GLY A 114 -3.29 -2.47 12.72
N ILE A 115 -2.80 -2.07 11.56
CA ILE A 115 -2.15 -2.88 10.53
C ILE A 115 -0.71 -2.39 10.37
N LYS A 116 0.25 -3.06 11.00
CA LYS A 116 1.68 -2.74 10.93
C LYS A 116 2.33 -3.28 9.65
N TYR A 117 1.95 -4.50 9.26
CA TYR A 117 2.39 -5.12 8.01
C TYR A 117 1.22 -5.77 7.29
N ALA A 118 1.33 -5.93 5.98
CA ALA A 118 0.40 -6.68 5.14
C ALA A 118 1.16 -7.56 4.14
N TYR A 119 0.64 -8.76 3.88
CA TYR A 119 1.14 -9.69 2.88
C TYR A 119 0.01 -10.60 2.39
N ILE A 120 0.29 -11.40 1.37
CA ILE A 120 -0.62 -12.44 0.91
C ILE A 120 -0.04 -13.82 1.19
N GLU A 121 -0.92 -14.81 1.29
CA GLU A 121 -0.57 -16.21 1.18
C GLU A 121 -1.48 -16.87 0.13
N ALA A 122 -0.87 -17.66 -0.75
CA ALA A 122 -1.56 -18.45 -1.76
C ALA A 122 -1.41 -19.94 -1.44
N PHE A 123 -2.46 -20.71 -1.69
CA PHE A 123 -2.59 -22.10 -1.25
C PHE A 123 -2.99 -22.99 -2.42
N VAL A 124 -2.48 -24.22 -2.40
CA VAL A 124 -3.04 -25.37 -3.14
C VAL A 124 -3.70 -26.26 -2.11
N MET A 125 -4.96 -26.62 -2.36
CA MET A 125 -5.85 -27.22 -1.36
C MET A 125 -6.56 -28.48 -1.86
N GLU A 126 -6.72 -29.44 -0.95
CA GLU A 126 -7.59 -30.61 -1.10
C GLU A 126 -8.73 -30.49 -0.10
N GLY A 127 -9.95 -30.23 -0.56
CA GLY A 127 -11.07 -29.92 0.34
C GLY A 127 -10.77 -28.70 1.23
N ASN A 128 -10.50 -28.92 2.52
CA ASN A 128 -10.12 -27.86 3.47
C ASN A 128 -8.65 -27.92 3.89
N ASP A 129 -7.89 -28.91 3.40
CA ASP A 129 -6.51 -29.12 3.79
C ASP A 129 -5.55 -28.37 2.87
N VAL A 130 -4.57 -27.70 3.46
CA VAL A 130 -3.48 -27.05 2.72
C VAL A 130 -2.43 -28.09 2.37
N ILE A 131 -2.23 -28.31 1.07
CA ILE A 131 -1.19 -29.23 0.56
C ILE A 131 0.13 -28.49 0.43
N ARG A 132 0.06 -27.27 -0.14
CA ARG A 132 1.20 -26.39 -0.41
C ARG A 132 0.77 -24.96 -0.23
N SER A 133 1.67 -24.09 0.22
CA SER A 133 1.45 -22.66 0.21
C SER A 133 2.71 -21.89 -0.18
N CYS A 134 2.51 -20.64 -0.59
CA CYS A 134 3.54 -19.63 -0.63
C CYS A 134 3.03 -18.36 0.03
N GLY A 135 3.93 -17.64 0.69
CA GLY A 135 3.71 -16.27 1.14
C GLY A 135 4.78 -15.36 0.57
N ASP A 136 4.44 -14.08 0.41
CA ASP A 136 5.43 -13.05 0.07
C ASP A 136 5.91 -12.32 1.35
N ASN A 137 6.98 -11.54 1.22
CA ASN A 137 7.48 -10.68 2.27
C ASN A 137 6.42 -9.68 2.74
N SER A 138 6.40 -9.42 4.04
CA SER A 138 5.49 -8.47 4.64
C SER A 138 5.85 -7.03 4.28
N ILE A 139 4.89 -6.28 3.72
CA ILE A 139 5.05 -4.86 3.39
C ILE A 139 4.66 -4.00 4.58
N ALA A 140 5.55 -3.11 5.00
CA ALA A 140 5.33 -2.23 6.13
C ALA A 140 4.32 -1.12 5.81
N ASN A 141 3.42 -0.85 6.76
CA ASN A 141 2.52 0.29 6.69
C ASN A 141 3.29 1.59 6.99
N PRO A 142 3.32 2.58 6.07
CA PRO A 142 4.04 3.83 6.28
C PRO A 142 3.41 4.73 7.37
N TYR A 143 2.19 4.45 7.81
CA TYR A 143 1.50 5.20 8.88
C TYR A 143 1.72 4.61 10.29
N TYR A 144 2.59 3.61 10.43
CA TYR A 144 2.78 2.87 11.68
C TYR A 144 3.94 3.35 12.54
#